data_AF-A0A3C1CE69-F1
#
_entry.id   AF-A0A3C1CE69-F1
#
_cell.length_a   1.000
_cell.length_b   1.000
_cell.length_c   1.000
_cell.angle_alpha   90.00
_cell.angle_beta   90.00
_cell.angle_gamma   90.00
#
_symmetry.space_group_name_H-M   'P 1'
#
loop_
_entity.id
_entity.type
_entity.pdbx_description
1 polymer ?
#
loop_
_entity_poly.entity_id
_entity_poly.type
_entity_poly.pdbx_seq_one_letter_code
_entity_poly.pdbx_strand_id
1 'polypeptide(L)'
;QDHAAAALAAAGVPVYAWKGETIEEYWWCTERILRWPDGKGPNMILDDGGDATLLVLLGAEFEEAGSVPEAKPDDPEDVKVLLEVLRRSVQAGETYWSEAAKGVIGVTEETT
;
A
#
# COMPACT_ATOMS: atom_id res chain seq x y z
N GLN A 1 11.55 15.46 -0.55
CA GLN A 1 12.92 16.04 -0.56
C GLN A 1 13.87 14.97 -1.08
N ASP A 2 14.27 15.02 -2.36
CA ASP A 2 14.94 13.86 -2.99
C ASP A 2 16.32 13.55 -2.39
N HIS A 3 17.02 14.56 -1.86
CA HIS A 3 18.28 14.37 -1.16
C HIS A 3 18.14 13.54 0.13
N ALA A 4 17.00 13.66 0.85
CA ALA A 4 16.73 12.85 2.03
C ALA A 4 16.43 11.40 1.65
N ALA A 5 15.59 11.20 0.61
CA ALA A 5 15.30 9.87 0.06
C ALA A 5 16.57 9.14 -0.39
N ALA A 6 17.44 9.83 -1.15
CA ALA A 6 18.70 9.28 -1.61
C ALA A 6 19.66 8.92 -0.45
N ALA A 7 19.72 9.74 0.61
CA ALA A 7 20.54 9.44 1.78
C ALA A 7 20.09 8.18 2.53
N LEU A 8 18.77 8.00 2.71
CA LEU A 8 18.21 6.81 3.33
C LEU A 8 18.41 5.55 2.47
N ALA A 9 18.18 5.67 1.16
CA ALA A 9 18.44 4.58 0.22
C ALA A 9 19.92 4.17 0.22
N ALA A 10 20.85 5.13 0.25
CA ALA A 10 22.29 4.87 0.35
C ALA A 10 22.68 4.22 1.68
N ALA A 11 21.90 4.43 2.75
CA ALA A 11 22.07 3.75 4.04
C ALA A 11 21.47 2.34 4.06
N GLY A 12 20.87 1.86 2.96
CA GLY A 12 20.31 0.52 2.83
C GLY A 12 18.87 0.38 3.31
N VAL A 13 18.19 1.49 3.63
CA VAL A 13 16.75 1.48 3.91
C VAL A 13 16.02 1.48 2.57
N PRO A 14 15.10 0.54 2.30
CA PRO A 14 14.26 0.59 1.10
C PRO A 14 13.42 1.86 1.08
N VAL A 15 13.57 2.68 0.04
CA VAL A 15 12.81 3.93 -0.16
C VAL A 15 12.21 3.94 -1.55
N TYR A 16 10.90 4.16 -1.61
CA TYR A 16 10.13 4.32 -2.83
C TYR A 16 9.44 5.67 -2.73
N ALA A 17 10.16 6.74 -3.05
CA ALA A 17 9.64 8.10 -2.99
C ALA A 17 10.49 9.05 -3.86
N TRP A 18 9.84 9.93 -4.61
CA TRP A 18 10.47 11.07 -5.29
C TRP A 18 9.53 12.26 -5.43
N LYS A 19 10.12 13.45 -5.61
CA LYS A 19 9.32 14.65 -5.84
C LYS A 19 8.69 14.62 -7.23
N GLY A 20 7.37 14.80 -7.28
CA GLY A 20 6.61 14.92 -8.52
C GLY A 20 6.08 13.58 -9.04
N GLU A 21 5.81 12.64 -8.15
CA GLU A 21 5.09 11.41 -8.46
C GLU A 21 3.75 11.69 -9.17
N THR A 22 3.39 10.82 -10.11
CA THR A 22 2.00 10.66 -10.53
C THR A 22 1.21 9.87 -9.49
N ILE A 23 -0.12 9.83 -9.61
CA ILE A 23 -0.99 9.05 -8.69
C ILE A 23 -0.67 7.54 -8.79
N GLU A 24 -0.35 7.07 -9.99
CA GLU A 24 0.04 5.69 -10.25
C GLU A 24 1.40 5.34 -9.62
N GLU A 25 2.35 6.28 -9.67
CA GLU A 25 3.65 6.14 -9.01
C GLU A 25 3.48 6.13 -7.49
N TYR A 26 2.64 7.02 -6.94
CA TYR A 26 2.31 7.07 -5.52
C TYR A 26 1.77 5.73 -5.01
N TRP A 27 0.69 5.21 -5.61
CA TRP A 27 0.13 3.92 -5.18
C TRP A 27 1.06 2.74 -5.45
N TRP A 28 1.91 2.80 -6.48
CA TRP A 28 2.96 1.81 -6.67
C TRP A 28 3.96 1.84 -5.51
N CYS A 29 4.42 3.03 -5.08
CA CYS A 29 5.29 3.22 -3.92
C CYS A 29 4.62 2.69 -2.64
N THR A 30 3.35 3.02 -2.41
CA THR A 30 2.56 2.51 -1.26
C THR A 30 2.48 0.98 -1.26
N GLU A 31 2.27 0.34 -2.41
CA GLU A 31 2.34 -1.11 -2.50
C GLU A 31 3.75 -1.62 -2.18
N ARG A 32 4.80 -0.99 -2.72
CA ARG A 32 6.19 -1.43 -2.51
C ARG A 32 6.59 -1.39 -1.03
N ILE A 33 6.23 -0.36 -0.27
CA ILE A 33 6.58 -0.27 1.16
C ILE A 33 5.87 -1.34 2.01
N LEU A 34 4.74 -1.88 1.52
CA LEU A 34 4.00 -2.95 2.18
C LEU A 34 4.47 -4.34 1.74
N ARG A 35 5.34 -4.46 0.71
CA ARG A 35 5.87 -5.72 0.18
C ARG A 35 7.20 -6.10 0.80
N TRP A 36 7.14 -6.89 1.88
CA TRP A 36 8.33 -7.32 2.61
C TRP A 36 9.05 -8.50 1.92
N PRO A 37 10.40 -8.58 1.97
CA PRO A 37 11.16 -9.63 1.27
C PRO A 37 10.84 -11.06 1.69
N ASP A 38 10.31 -11.27 2.90
CA ASP A 38 9.91 -12.58 3.41
C ASP A 38 8.46 -12.96 3.06
N GLY A 39 7.75 -12.07 2.36
CA GLY A 39 6.36 -12.26 1.96
C GLY A 39 5.34 -12.15 3.08
N LYS A 40 5.72 -11.74 4.30
CA LYS A 40 4.81 -11.67 5.45
C LYS A 40 4.15 -10.30 5.66
N GLY A 41 4.61 -9.28 4.94
CA GLY A 41 4.20 -7.90 5.16
C GLY A 41 4.78 -7.31 6.46
N PRO A 42 4.37 -6.08 6.81
CA PRO A 42 4.86 -5.38 7.99
C PRO A 42 4.28 -5.96 9.29
N ASN A 43 5.02 -5.80 10.40
CA ASN A 43 4.49 -6.05 11.74
C ASN A 43 4.02 -4.76 12.46
N MET A 44 4.30 -3.59 11.90
CA MET A 44 3.92 -2.26 12.38
C MET A 44 3.75 -1.34 11.18
N ILE A 45 2.80 -0.41 11.24
CA ILE A 45 2.65 0.67 10.25
C ILE A 45 2.82 2.01 10.98
N LEU A 46 3.59 2.90 10.39
CA LEU A 46 3.62 4.32 10.74
C LEU A 46 3.05 5.05 9.54
N ASP A 47 1.91 5.70 9.73
CA ASP A 47 1.07 6.23 8.67
C ASP A 47 0.81 7.74 8.88
N ASP A 48 0.58 8.45 7.78
CA ASP A 48 0.20 9.87 7.76
C ASP A 48 -0.85 10.04 6.65
N GLY A 49 -2.12 10.16 7.05
CA GLY A 49 -3.27 10.21 6.16
C GLY A 49 -3.95 8.86 5.92
N GLY A 50 -3.37 7.75 6.39
CA GLY A 50 -4.02 6.45 6.47
C GLY A 50 -3.97 5.57 5.23
N ASP A 51 -3.24 5.93 4.17
CA ASP A 51 -3.27 5.20 2.89
C ASP A 51 -2.58 3.83 2.95
N ALA A 52 -1.53 3.67 3.75
CA ALA A 52 -0.90 2.37 3.95
C ALA A 52 -1.86 1.42 4.68
N THR A 53 -2.53 1.94 5.71
CA THR A 53 -3.56 1.23 6.47
C THR A 53 -4.75 0.88 5.58
N LEU A 54 -5.21 1.81 4.75
CA LEU A 54 -6.31 1.61 3.80
C LEU A 54 -5.98 0.46 2.83
N LEU A 55 -4.80 0.46 2.23
CA LEU A 55 -4.40 -0.56 1.26
C LEU A 55 -4.35 -1.96 1.87
N VAL A 56 -3.82 -2.09 3.09
CA VAL A 56 -3.79 -3.38 3.81
C VAL A 56 -5.20 -3.89 4.11
N LEU A 57 -6.07 -3.03 4.65
CA LEU A 57 -7.41 -3.42 5.06
C LEU A 57 -8.31 -3.74 3.86
N LEU A 58 -8.31 -2.91 2.81
CA LEU A 58 -9.08 -3.20 1.59
C LEU A 58 -8.53 -4.41 0.85
N GLY A 59 -7.21 -4.60 0.83
CA GLY A 59 -6.59 -5.81 0.28
C GLY A 59 -7.12 -7.08 0.97
N ALA A 60 -7.16 -7.07 2.31
CA ALA A 60 -7.68 -8.19 3.08
C ALA A 60 -9.19 -8.39 2.86
N GLU A 61 -9.98 -7.31 2.83
CA GLU A 61 -11.41 -7.36 2.55
C GLU A 61 -11.70 -7.96 1.17
N PHE A 62 -10.96 -7.55 0.13
CA PHE A 62 -11.18 -8.03 -1.23
C PHE A 62 -10.62 -9.43 -1.47
N GLU A 63 -9.57 -9.84 -0.75
CA GLU A 63 -9.17 -11.25 -0.68
C GLU A 63 -10.30 -12.12 -0.09
N GLU A 64 -10.92 -11.69 1.01
CA GLU A 64 -12.04 -12.41 1.63
C GLU A 64 -13.29 -12.44 0.73
N ALA A 65 -13.60 -11.32 0.08
CA ALA A 65 -14.70 -11.23 -0.88
C ALA A 65 -14.44 -12.03 -2.18
N GLY A 66 -13.18 -12.36 -2.47
CA GLY A 66 -12.76 -13.03 -3.69
C GLY A 66 -12.85 -12.17 -4.95
N SER A 67 -13.06 -10.86 -4.81
CA SER A 67 -13.15 -9.92 -5.93
C SER A 67 -12.89 -8.48 -5.48
N VAL A 68 -12.31 -7.69 -6.38
CA VAL A 68 -12.14 -6.23 -6.23
C VAL A 68 -13.27 -5.54 -6.99
N PRO A 69 -13.95 -4.53 -6.41
CA PRO A 69 -15.04 -3.84 -7.08
C PRO A 69 -14.55 -3.05 -8.30
N GLU A 70 -15.46 -2.89 -9.27
CA GLU A 70 -15.23 -2.03 -10.42
C GLU A 70 -15.35 -0.56 -10.02
N ALA A 71 -14.43 0.26 -10.53
CA ALA A 71 -14.49 1.71 -10.32
C ALA A 71 -15.64 2.31 -11.13
N LYS A 72 -16.30 3.32 -10.57
CA LYS A 72 -17.35 4.07 -11.25
C LYS A 72 -16.75 5.19 -12.10
N PRO A 73 -17.43 5.61 -13.19
CA PRO A 73 -16.94 6.70 -14.03
C PRO A 73 -16.70 8.01 -13.26
N ASP A 74 -17.51 8.29 -12.24
CA ASP A 74 -17.47 9.49 -11.40
C ASP A 74 -16.60 9.35 -10.13
N ASP A 75 -15.99 8.19 -9.89
CA ASP A 75 -15.06 8.04 -8.78
C ASP A 75 -13.83 8.95 -8.97
N PRO A 76 -13.23 9.46 -7.87
CA PRO A 76 -11.97 10.19 -7.92
C PRO A 76 -10.87 9.37 -8.59
N GLU A 77 -9.94 10.05 -9.26
CA GLU A 77 -8.81 9.39 -9.96
C GLU A 77 -7.99 8.51 -9.01
N ASP A 78 -7.75 9.00 -7.81
CA ASP A 78 -7.00 8.30 -6.78
C ASP A 78 -7.65 6.95 -6.39
N VAL A 79 -8.98 6.93 -6.27
CA VAL A 79 -9.74 5.71 -5.99
C VAL A 79 -9.67 4.72 -7.15
N LYS A 80 -9.69 5.22 -8.40
CA LYS A 80 -9.56 4.36 -9.59
C LYS A 80 -8.21 3.66 -9.60
N VAL A 81 -7.12 4.40 -9.39
CA VAL A 81 -5.76 3.86 -9.35
C VAL A 81 -5.57 2.90 -8.16
N LEU A 82 -6.10 3.22 -6.99
CA LEU A 82 -6.11 2.31 -5.83
C LEU A 82 -6.77 0.97 -6.18
N LEU A 83 -7.95 1.00 -6.82
CA LEU A 83 -8.66 -0.21 -7.24
C LEU A 83 -7.89 -0.99 -8.32
N GLU A 84 -7.15 -0.32 -9.20
CA GLU A 84 -6.25 -0.99 -10.16
C GLU A 84 -5.09 -1.71 -9.45
N VAL A 85 -4.47 -1.08 -8.45
CA VAL A 85 -3.43 -1.71 -7.62
C VAL A 85 -3.99 -2.91 -6.86
N LEU A 86 -5.16 -2.78 -6.24
CA LEU A 86 -5.84 -3.88 -5.55
C LEU A 86 -6.18 -5.02 -6.51
N ARG A 87 -6.72 -4.74 -7.70
CA ARG A 87 -7.05 -5.77 -8.70
C ARG A 87 -5.83 -6.52 -9.21
N ARG A 88 -4.67 -5.85 -9.33
CA ARG A 88 -3.40 -6.51 -9.69
C ARG A 88 -2.86 -7.38 -8.55
N SER A 89 -3.01 -6.91 -7.31
CA SER A 89 -2.36 -7.48 -6.13
C SER A 89 -3.19 -8.53 -5.38
N VAL A 90 -4.52 -8.49 -5.50
CA VAL A 90 -5.46 -9.47 -4.95
C VAL A 90 -5.73 -10.51 -6.03
N GLN A 91 -5.02 -11.64 -5.95
CA GLN A 91 -5.18 -12.75 -6.89
C GLN A 91 -5.96 -13.89 -6.25
N ALA A 92 -6.77 -14.59 -7.04
CA ALA A 92 -7.61 -15.69 -6.55
C ALA A 92 -6.75 -16.80 -5.90
N GLY A 93 -6.99 -17.05 -4.61
CA GLY A 93 -6.26 -18.06 -3.84
C GLY A 93 -4.99 -17.56 -3.15
N GLU A 94 -4.60 -16.29 -3.35
CA GLU A 94 -3.57 -15.64 -2.55
C GLU A 94 -4.17 -15.05 -1.26
N THR A 95 -3.32 -14.93 -0.23
CA THR A 95 -3.72 -14.47 1.12
C THR A 95 -2.74 -13.43 1.66
N TYR A 96 -2.06 -12.72 0.76
CA TYR A 96 -0.97 -11.82 1.15
C TYR A 96 -1.47 -10.72 2.07
N TRP A 97 -2.54 -10.03 1.67
CA TRP A 97 -3.04 -8.87 2.39
C TRP A 97 -3.72 -9.26 3.70
N SER A 98 -4.46 -10.37 3.70
CA SER A 98 -5.09 -10.92 4.91
C SER A 98 -4.06 -11.42 5.93
N GLU A 99 -2.96 -12.05 5.51
CA GLU A 99 -1.86 -12.42 6.41
C GLU A 99 -1.07 -11.19 6.88
N ALA A 100 -0.82 -10.21 6.01
CA ALA A 100 -0.20 -8.94 6.39
C ALA A 100 -1.05 -8.20 7.44
N ALA A 101 -2.36 -8.09 7.23
CA ALA A 101 -3.29 -7.46 8.17
C ALA A 101 -3.29 -8.14 9.55
N LYS A 102 -3.22 -9.48 9.60
CA LYS A 102 -3.07 -10.23 10.86
C LYS A 102 -1.71 -10.06 11.51
N GLY A 103 -0.66 -9.86 10.71
CA GLY A 103 0.72 -9.69 11.17
C GLY A 103 1.00 -8.31 11.78
N VAL A 104 0.23 -7.28 11.41
CA VAL A 104 0.35 -5.93 11.98
C VAL A 104 -0.10 -5.92 13.44
N ILE A 105 0.82 -5.52 14.32
CA ILE A 105 0.60 -5.40 15.77
C ILE A 105 -0.08 -4.07 16.12
N GLY A 106 0.18 -3.03 15.33
CA GLY A 106 -0.44 -1.72 15.50
C GLY A 106 -0.04 -0.73 14.41
N VAL A 107 -0.83 0.35 14.35
CA VAL A 107 -0.60 1.51 13.49
C VAL A 107 -0.46 2.76 14.37
N THR A 108 0.51 3.62 14.06
CA THR A 108 0.56 4.99 14.58
C THR A 108 0.27 5.96 13.45
N GLU A 109 -0.75 6.81 13.62
CA GLU A 109 -1.23 7.79 12.65
C GLU A 109 -0.76 9.20 13.06
N GLU A 110 -0.20 9.97 12.12
CA GLU A 110 0.33 11.31 12.39
C GLU A 110 -0.76 12.40 12.39
N THR A 111 -1.74 12.33 11.47
CA THR A 111 -2.63 13.46 11.18
C THR A 111 -4.08 13.24 11.62
N THR A 112 -4.89 14.31 11.53
CA THR A 112 -6.31 14.35 11.93
C THR A 112 -7.24 13.92 10.80
#